data_AF-A0A4U9HJ45-F1
#
_entry.id   AF-A0A4U9HJ45-F1
#
_cell.length_a   1.000
_cell.length_b   1.000
_cell.length_c   1.000
_cell.angle_alpha   90.00
_cell.angle_beta   90.00
_cell.angle_gamma   90.00
#
_symmetry.space_group_name_H-M   'P 1'
#
loop_
_entity.id
_entity.type
_entity.pdbx_description
1 polymer ?
#
loop_
_entity_poly.entity_id
_entity_poly.type
_entity_poly.pdbx_seq_one_letter_code
_entity_poly.pdbx_strand_id
1 'polypeptide(L)'
;MSIYQRYLANQSPVPLTLTPPEDIVNMGVDESGNFVCGGGMRSVPVWTANPDSLCQAPVPEPTGNPFEQSSPQQPQQQQQQPQQQNEKKDSDGVAGWIKDMFGGN
;
A
#
# COMPACT_ATOMS: atom_id res chain seq x y z
N MET A 1 2.47 -46.52 14.13
CA MET A 1 2.40 -45.67 15.34
C MET A 1 3.82 -45.27 15.70
N SER A 2 4.14 -43.98 15.80
CA SER A 2 5.52 -43.53 16.05
C SER A 2 5.93 -43.72 17.51
N ILE A 3 7.23 -43.79 17.79
CA ILE A 3 7.75 -43.90 19.16
C ILE A 3 7.28 -42.73 20.04
N TYR A 4 7.25 -41.51 19.48
CA TYR A 4 6.78 -40.32 20.19
C TYR A 4 5.31 -40.43 20.59
N GLN A 5 4.44 -40.87 19.67
CA GLN A 5 3.02 -41.08 19.98
C GLN A 5 2.82 -42.12 21.10
N ARG A 6 3.60 -43.21 21.08
CA ARG A 6 3.54 -44.25 22.12
C ARG A 6 4.01 -43.73 23.48
N TYR A 7 5.04 -42.89 23.51
CA TYR A 7 5.54 -42.24 24.73
C TYR A 7 4.47 -41.33 25.35
N LEU A 8 3.83 -40.47 24.56
CA LEU A 8 2.76 -39.59 25.02
C LEU A 8 1.51 -40.35 25.51
N ALA A 9 1.22 -41.53 24.94
CA ALA A 9 0.08 -42.34 25.35
C ALA A 9 0.32 -43.14 26.65
N ASN A 10 1.59 -43.45 26.97
CA ASN A 10 1.97 -44.27 28.11
C ASN A 10 2.34 -43.44 29.36
N GLN A 11 2.38 -42.12 29.26
CA GLN A 11 2.70 -41.19 30.36
C GLN A 11 1.68 -40.06 30.37
N SER A 12 1.55 -39.32 31.48
CA SER A 12 0.74 -38.10 31.52
C SER A 12 1.60 -36.91 31.07
N PRO A 13 1.49 -36.43 29.82
CA PRO A 13 2.29 -35.30 29.36
C PRO A 13 1.84 -34.01 30.07
N VAL A 14 2.80 -33.15 30.38
CA VAL A 14 2.51 -31.79 30.85
C VAL A 14 2.07 -30.95 29.65
N PRO A 15 0.94 -30.22 29.71
CA PRO A 15 0.53 -29.33 28.63
C PRO A 15 1.59 -28.27 28.34
N LEU A 16 1.86 -28.03 27.07
CA LEU A 16 2.76 -26.96 26.66
C LEU A 16 2.01 -25.62 26.70
N THR A 17 2.30 -24.80 27.70
CA THR A 17 1.82 -23.42 27.79
C THR A 17 2.92 -22.48 27.33
N LEU A 18 2.75 -21.87 26.15
CA LEU A 18 3.67 -20.87 25.63
C LEU A 18 3.36 -19.52 26.28
N THR A 19 4.18 -19.12 27.25
CA THR A 19 4.15 -17.77 27.82
C THR A 19 5.10 -16.90 26.98
N PRO A 20 4.59 -15.90 26.24
CA PRO A 20 5.45 -15.04 25.44
C PRO A 20 6.43 -14.26 26.34
N PRO A 21 7.69 -14.08 25.92
CA PRO A 21 8.63 -13.17 26.58
C PRO A 21 8.27 -11.70 26.29
N GLU A 22 9.09 -10.79 26.79
CA GLU A 22 8.99 -9.36 26.45
C GLU A 22 9.10 -9.13 24.94
N ASP A 23 8.42 -8.07 24.48
CA ASP A 23 8.42 -7.64 23.08
C ASP A 23 7.87 -8.65 22.05
N ILE A 24 7.27 -9.77 22.48
CA ILE A 24 6.47 -10.63 21.60
C ILE A 24 5.01 -10.18 21.65
N VAL A 25 4.57 -9.55 20.56
CA VAL A 25 3.21 -9.04 20.40
C VAL A 25 2.49 -9.75 19.25
N ASN A 26 1.20 -9.98 19.42
CA ASN A 26 0.37 -10.57 18.38
C ASN A 26 -0.10 -9.46 17.42
N MET A 27 0.33 -9.53 16.16
CA MET A 27 -0.06 -8.58 15.12
C MET A 27 -0.94 -9.22 14.06
N GLY A 28 -1.94 -8.47 13.60
CA GLY A 28 -2.81 -8.87 12.50
C GLY A 28 -2.08 -8.78 11.15
N VAL A 29 -2.39 -9.72 10.26
CA VAL A 29 -1.97 -9.64 8.84
C VAL A 29 -3.19 -9.77 7.92
N ASP A 30 -3.20 -9.02 6.82
CA ASP A 30 -4.22 -9.09 5.77
C ASP A 30 -4.01 -10.30 4.83
N GLU A 31 -4.86 -10.45 3.82
CA GLU A 31 -4.78 -11.55 2.83
C GLU A 31 -3.52 -11.50 1.96
N SER A 32 -2.90 -10.32 1.85
CA SER A 32 -1.65 -10.11 1.13
C SER A 32 -0.42 -10.37 2.01
N GLY A 33 -0.61 -10.59 3.31
CA GLY A 33 0.45 -10.81 4.29
C GLY A 33 1.07 -9.53 4.87
N ASN A 34 0.46 -8.36 4.67
CA ASN A 34 0.93 -7.11 5.26
C ASN A 34 0.44 -6.97 6.71
N PHE A 35 1.24 -6.35 7.57
CA PHE A 35 0.85 -6.05 8.95
C PHE A 35 -0.21 -4.94 9.00
N VAL A 36 -1.24 -5.16 9.82
CA VAL A 36 -2.33 -4.21 10.05
C VAL A 36 -2.51 -3.95 11.54
N CYS A 37 -2.80 -2.69 11.89
CA CYS A 37 -2.95 -2.22 13.28
C CYS A 37 -4.25 -2.68 13.97
N GLY A 38 -5.12 -3.42 13.29
CA GLY A 38 -6.35 -3.94 13.86
C GLY A 38 -7.03 -4.94 12.93
N GLY A 39 -7.52 -6.04 13.50
CA GLY A 39 -8.12 -7.13 12.72
C GLY A 39 -7.06 -7.95 11.98
N GLY A 40 -7.27 -8.16 10.68
CA GLY A 40 -6.49 -9.08 9.85
C GLY A 40 -7.13 -10.47 9.75
N MET A 41 -6.77 -11.20 8.69
CA MET A 41 -7.27 -12.56 8.46
C MET A 41 -6.68 -13.57 9.45
N ARG A 42 -5.48 -13.29 9.97
CA ARG A 42 -4.81 -14.09 11.01
C ARG A 42 -3.93 -13.19 11.87
N SER A 43 -3.60 -13.67 13.06
CA SER A 43 -2.64 -13.05 13.94
C SER A 43 -1.35 -13.87 14.00
N VAL A 44 -0.20 -13.22 14.06
CA VAL A 44 1.11 -13.87 14.24
C VAL A 44 1.89 -13.21 15.38
N PRO A 45 2.66 -13.98 16.16
CA PRO A 45 3.59 -13.40 17.12
C PRO A 45 4.75 -12.73 16.38
N VAL A 46 5.02 -11.47 16.72
CA VAL A 46 6.08 -10.65 16.16
C VAL A 46 6.97 -10.16 17.29
N TRP A 47 8.28 -10.25 17.10
CA TRP A 47 9.25 -9.65 18.01
C TRP A 47 9.47 -8.19 17.65
N THR A 48 8.83 -7.29 18.40
CA THR A 48 8.97 -5.85 18.24
C THR A 48 8.64 -5.12 19.54
N ALA A 49 9.48 -4.13 19.89
CA ALA A 49 9.17 -3.18 20.97
C ALA A 49 8.23 -2.06 20.52
N ASN A 50 7.91 -1.97 19.22
CA ASN A 50 7.06 -0.93 18.63
C ASN A 50 6.14 -1.52 17.54
N PRO A 51 5.00 -2.13 17.91
CA PRO A 51 4.06 -2.73 16.95
C PRO A 51 3.47 -1.70 15.97
N ASP A 52 3.21 -0.47 16.44
CA ASP A 52 2.58 0.57 15.61
C ASP A 52 3.45 0.97 14.42
N SER A 53 4.78 0.88 14.56
CA SER A 53 5.72 1.16 13.47
C SER A 53 5.64 0.18 12.29
N LEU A 54 5.10 -1.02 12.52
CA LEU A 54 4.97 -2.04 11.49
C LEU A 54 3.64 -1.93 10.74
N CYS A 55 2.71 -1.10 11.21
CA CYS A 55 1.45 -0.88 10.52
C CYS A 55 1.67 -0.05 9.27
N GLN A 56 1.23 -0.56 8.12
CA GLN A 56 1.09 0.30 6.95
C GLN A 56 -0.02 1.32 7.23
N ALA A 57 0.32 2.61 7.15
CA ALA A 57 -0.72 3.63 6.99
C ALA A 57 -1.49 3.29 5.71
N PRO A 58 -2.83 3.35 5.69
CA PRO A 58 -3.56 3.29 4.44
C PRO A 58 -3.03 4.43 3.57
N VAL A 59 -2.26 4.11 2.54
CA VAL A 59 -1.92 5.09 1.52
C VAL A 59 -3.25 5.47 0.90
N PRO A 60 -3.72 6.73 1.01
CA PRO A 60 -4.92 7.12 0.31
C PRO A 60 -4.68 6.80 -1.16
N GLU A 61 -5.52 5.94 -1.76
CA GLU A 61 -5.57 5.84 -3.21
C GLU A 61 -5.69 7.27 -3.74
N PRO A 62 -4.82 7.70 -4.68
CA PRO A 62 -4.95 9.01 -5.28
C PRO A 62 -6.28 9.03 -6.05
N THR A 63 -7.33 9.49 -5.37
CA THR A 63 -8.69 9.63 -5.90
C THR A 63 -8.86 10.91 -6.71
N GLY A 64 -7.75 11.48 -7.19
CA GLY A 64 -7.71 12.67 -8.02
C GLY A 64 -6.67 12.54 -9.11
N ASN A 65 -7.01 13.00 -10.31
CA ASN A 65 -6.08 13.10 -11.42
C ASN A 65 -4.81 13.85 -10.95
N PRO A 66 -3.60 13.28 -11.08
CA PRO A 66 -2.36 13.87 -10.59
C PRO A 66 -1.99 15.22 -11.25
N PHE A 67 -2.75 15.66 -12.26
CA PHE A 67 -2.56 16.94 -12.94
C PHE A 67 -3.21 18.15 -12.24
N GLU A 68 -4.10 17.97 -11.26
CA GLU A 68 -4.81 19.09 -10.61
C GLU A 68 -3.98 19.83 -9.55
N GLN A 69 -2.91 19.24 -9.03
CA GLN A 69 -2.03 19.86 -8.02
C GLN A 69 -1.11 20.96 -8.59
N SER A 70 -1.02 21.07 -9.93
CA SER A 70 -0.16 22.02 -10.63
C SER A 70 -0.93 23.20 -11.23
N SER A 71 -1.86 23.78 -10.47
CA SER A 71 -2.46 25.09 -10.82
C SER A 71 -1.79 26.22 -10.05
N PRO A 72 -0.82 26.96 -10.65
CA PRO A 72 -0.28 28.15 -10.01
C PRO A 72 -1.29 29.30 -10.01
N GLN A 73 -1.42 29.95 -8.85
CA GLN A 73 -2.15 31.19 -8.64
C GLN A 73 -1.62 32.31 -9.56
N GLN A 74 -2.54 33.15 -10.06
CA GLN A 74 -2.29 34.30 -10.95
C GLN A 74 -1.31 35.34 -10.35
N PRO A 75 -0.75 36.23 -11.20
CA PRO A 75 -1.29 37.60 -11.20
C PRO A 75 -1.64 38.16 -12.60
N GLN A 76 -2.59 39.11 -12.57
CA GLN A 76 -3.13 39.91 -13.68
C GLN A 76 -2.07 40.70 -14.48
N GLN A 77 -2.26 40.80 -15.81
CA GLN A 77 -2.06 42.06 -16.56
C GLN A 77 -2.82 42.07 -17.91
N GLN A 78 -3.28 43.26 -18.27
CA GLN A 78 -4.20 43.61 -19.37
C GLN A 78 -3.51 43.70 -20.75
N GLN A 79 -4.18 43.33 -21.85
CA GLN A 79 -4.61 44.19 -23.00
C GLN A 79 -4.79 43.46 -24.35
N GLN A 80 -6.00 43.62 -24.90
CA GLN A 80 -6.43 43.77 -26.31
C GLN A 80 -6.38 42.59 -27.34
N GLN A 81 -7.56 42.40 -27.95
CA GLN A 81 -8.03 41.54 -29.07
C GLN A 81 -7.36 41.79 -30.44
N PRO A 82 -7.78 41.14 -31.57
CA PRO A 82 -8.05 39.71 -31.82
C PRO A 82 -7.48 39.26 -33.20
N GLN A 83 -7.25 37.97 -33.46
CA GLN A 83 -7.59 37.34 -34.76
C GLN A 83 -7.08 35.90 -34.88
N GLN A 84 -7.99 35.03 -35.36
CA GLN A 84 -7.78 33.97 -36.36
C GLN A 84 -6.75 32.89 -35.99
N GLN A 85 -7.00 31.59 -36.11
CA GLN A 85 -7.84 30.88 -37.06
C GLN A 85 -7.61 29.39 -36.76
N ASN A 86 -8.61 28.56 -37.08
CA ASN A 86 -8.50 27.13 -37.33
C ASN A 86 -8.12 26.24 -36.15
N GLU A 87 -9.04 25.44 -35.63
CA GLU A 87 -9.69 24.25 -36.21
C GLU A 87 -9.22 23.09 -35.33
N LYS A 88 -10.19 22.34 -34.80
CA LYS A 88 -10.07 20.92 -34.48
C LYS A 88 -8.87 20.56 -33.60
N LYS A 89 -9.03 20.45 -32.28
CA LYS A 89 -9.72 19.31 -31.63
C LYS A 89 -9.73 18.04 -32.49
N ASP A 90 -8.55 17.59 -32.90
CA ASP A 90 -8.28 16.18 -33.19
C ASP A 90 -6.99 15.86 -32.42
N SER A 91 -7.17 15.31 -31.22
CA SER A 91 -6.82 13.91 -30.99
C SER A 91 -5.31 13.69 -31.03
N ASP A 92 -4.65 14.07 -29.95
CA ASP A 92 -3.54 13.28 -29.42
C ASP A 92 -3.41 13.67 -27.95
N GLY A 93 -4.28 13.08 -27.13
CA GLY A 93 -4.28 13.16 -25.66
C GLY A 93 -3.11 12.41 -25.04
N VAL A 94 -1.96 12.55 -25.67
CA VAL A 94 -0.73 11.82 -25.41
C VAL A 94 0.31 12.91 -25.30
N ALA A 95 0.66 13.25 -24.06
CA ALA A 95 1.67 14.25 -23.75
C ALA A 95 2.93 14.00 -24.59
N GLY A 96 3.52 15.05 -25.17
CA GLY A 96 4.57 14.94 -26.20
C GLY A 96 5.74 14.02 -25.86
N TRP A 97 6.01 13.77 -24.57
CA TRP A 97 7.00 12.81 -24.10
C TRP A 97 6.71 11.35 -24.48
N ILE A 98 5.44 10.97 -24.63
CA ILE A 98 5.04 9.62 -25.01
C ILE A 98 5.35 9.39 -26.51
N LYS A 99 5.31 10.44 -27.33
CA LYS A 99 5.69 10.36 -28.76
C LYS A 99 7.20 10.16 -28.94
N ASP A 100 8.01 10.67 -28.01
CA ASP A 100 9.46 10.42 -27.95
C ASP A 100 9.82 9.00 -27.48
N MET A 101 8.96 8.35 -26.68
CA MET A 101 9.22 6.99 -26.18
C MET A 101 8.76 5.87 -27.11
N PHE A 102 7.72 6.11 -27.89
CA PHE A 102 7.12 5.10 -28.78
C PHE A 102 7.21 5.50 -30.25
N GLY A 103 8.22 6.30 -30.60
CA GLY A 103 8.46 6.92 -31.91
C GLY A 103 7.91 6.12 -33.09
N GLY A 104 7.01 6.76 -33.83
CA GLY A 104 6.48 6.25 -35.09
C GLY A 104 7.51 6.36 -36.20
N ASN A 105 8.18 5.24 -36.50
CA ASN A 105 8.25 4.54 -37.79
C ASN A 105 9.34 3.46 -37.72
#